data_AF-A0A351Y2Z1-F1
#
_entry.id   AF-A0A351Y2Z1-F1
#
_cell.length_a   1.000
_cell.length_b   1.000
_cell.length_c   1.000
_cell.angle_alpha   90.00
_cell.angle_beta   90.00
_cell.angle_gamma   90.00
#
_symmetry.space_group_name_H-M   'P 1'
#
loop_
_entity.id
_entity.type
_entity.pdbx_description
1 polymer ?
#
loop_
_entity_poly.entity_id
_entity_poly.type
_entity_poly.pdbx_seq_one_letter_code
_entity_poly.pdbx_strand_id
1 'polypeptide(L)'
;MVGNYDLLINTVDMGLKKDLTKLFSTDKSEVNPSQYQNQKLITLLKQYIAADDKAKKKPLAEINAIYSKDMPLVVLGKEYLNINVKPNIMEKFFAT
;
A
#
# COMPACT_ATOMS: atom_id res chain seq x y z
N MET A 1 10.40 -17.58 10.50
CA MET A 1 9.61 -17.13 11.67
C MET A 1 9.24 -15.68 11.45
N VAL A 2 8.07 -15.40 10.90
CA VAL A 2 7.56 -14.03 10.72
C VAL A 2 6.34 -13.92 11.64
N GLY A 3 6.39 -13.00 12.62
CA GLY A 3 5.34 -12.83 13.64
C GLY A 3 5.82 -12.79 15.08
N ASN A 4 7.14 -12.84 15.34
CA ASN A 4 7.71 -12.70 16.68
C ASN A 4 8.41 -11.33 16.80
N TYR A 5 7.62 -10.27 16.77
CA TYR A 5 8.06 -8.88 16.88
C TYR A 5 6.96 -8.03 17.52
N ASP A 6 7.35 -7.01 18.28
CA ASP A 6 6.41 -6.01 18.80
C ASP A 6 6.19 -4.88 17.77
N LEU A 7 7.23 -4.54 17.01
CA LEU A 7 7.21 -3.54 15.95
C LEU A 7 8.04 -4.04 14.77
N LEU A 8 7.56 -3.78 13.55
CA LEU A 8 8.29 -4.06 12.31
C LEU A 8 8.34 -2.79 11.46
N ILE A 9 9.54 -2.45 11.02
CA ILE A 9 9.77 -1.42 9.99
C ILE A 9 10.12 -2.15 8.70
N ASN A 10 9.32 -1.95 7.66
CA ASN A 10 9.54 -2.58 6.37
C ASN A 10 9.04 -1.69 5.23
N THR A 11 9.61 -1.87 4.04
CA THR A 11 9.10 -1.27 2.81
C THR A 11 7.97 -2.14 2.26
N VAL A 12 6.84 -1.51 1.92
CA VAL A 12 5.72 -2.17 1.26
C VAL A 12 5.66 -1.71 -0.19
N ASP A 13 5.79 -2.65 -1.12
CA ASP A 13 5.53 -2.38 -2.53
C ASP A 13 4.01 -2.24 -2.74
N MET A 14 3.58 -1.00 -3.00
CA MET A 14 2.16 -0.70 -3.26
C MET A 14 1.76 -0.82 -4.75
N GLY A 15 2.70 -1.23 -5.61
CA GLY A 15 2.53 -1.31 -7.05
C GLY A 15 2.13 0.02 -7.70
N LEU A 16 1.84 -0.02 -9.00
CA LEU A 16 1.48 1.17 -9.79
C LEU A 16 0.16 1.84 -9.33
N LYS A 17 -0.77 1.06 -8.76
CA LYS A 17 -2.11 1.55 -8.37
C LYS A 17 -2.20 2.01 -6.91
N LYS A 18 -1.11 1.93 -6.13
CA LYS A 18 -1.10 2.26 -4.69
C LYS A 18 -2.18 1.48 -3.92
N ASP A 19 -2.27 0.19 -4.18
CA ASP A 19 -3.37 -0.67 -3.72
C ASP A 19 -3.05 -1.32 -2.37
N LEU A 20 -3.61 -0.75 -1.30
CA LEU A 20 -3.49 -1.28 0.06
C LEU A 20 -4.38 -2.50 0.34
N THR A 21 -5.29 -2.88 -0.56
CA THR A 21 -6.17 -4.03 -0.32
C THR A 21 -5.37 -5.31 -0.14
N LYS A 22 -4.29 -5.47 -0.93
CA LYS A 22 -3.41 -6.64 -0.88
C LYS A 22 -2.75 -6.84 0.48
N LEU A 23 -2.42 -5.74 1.14
CA LEU A 23 -1.81 -5.76 2.48
C LEU A 23 -2.79 -6.35 3.50
N PHE A 24 -4.07 -5.97 3.44
CA PHE A 24 -5.06 -6.36 4.45
C PHE A 24 -5.92 -7.58 4.04
N SER A 25 -5.81 -8.07 2.80
CA SER A 25 -6.61 -9.19 2.31
C SER A 25 -6.07 -10.58 2.67
N THR A 26 -5.00 -10.64 3.46
CA THR A 26 -4.34 -11.90 3.84
C THR A 26 -4.05 -11.95 5.33
N ASP A 27 -4.00 -13.18 5.83
CA ASP A 27 -3.62 -13.60 7.17
C ASP A 27 -2.11 -13.88 7.31
N LYS A 28 -1.38 -13.95 6.19
CA LYS A 28 0.06 -14.22 6.19
C LYS A 28 0.83 -13.01 6.73
N SER A 29 1.57 -13.23 7.82
CA SER A 29 2.39 -12.20 8.47
C SER A 29 3.51 -11.63 7.58
N GLU A 30 3.95 -12.39 6.58
CA GLU A 30 4.92 -11.94 5.56
C GLU A 30 4.40 -10.77 4.73
N VAL A 31 3.10 -10.76 4.44
CA VAL A 31 2.45 -9.75 3.59
C VAL A 31 1.67 -8.76 4.45
N ASN A 32 1.03 -9.21 5.53
CA ASN A 32 0.35 -8.38 6.52
C ASN A 32 1.05 -8.47 7.89
N PRO A 33 2.17 -7.73 8.10
CA PRO A 33 2.91 -7.83 9.36
C PRO A 33 2.10 -7.38 10.58
N SER A 34 1.14 -6.47 10.41
CA SER A 34 0.26 -6.07 11.51
C SER A 34 -0.70 -7.19 11.93
N GLN A 35 -0.89 -8.20 11.09
CA GLN A 35 -1.94 -9.23 11.19
C GLN A 35 -3.34 -8.65 11.40
N TYR A 36 -3.53 -7.36 11.10
CA TYR A 36 -4.80 -6.67 11.30
C TYR A 36 -5.85 -7.21 10.33
N GLN A 37 -7.01 -7.58 10.88
CA GLN A 37 -8.13 -8.14 10.13
C GLN A 37 -9.37 -7.26 10.30
N ASN A 38 -9.82 -6.65 9.21
CA ASN A 38 -11.06 -5.87 9.19
C ASN A 38 -11.73 -5.97 7.82
N GLN A 39 -12.77 -6.82 7.74
CA GLN A 39 -13.49 -7.07 6.49
C GLN A 39 -14.18 -5.82 5.93
N LYS A 40 -14.60 -4.90 6.81
CA LYS A 40 -15.19 -3.61 6.41
C LYS A 40 -14.13 -2.75 5.71
N LEU A 41 -12.93 -2.65 6.29
CA LEU A 41 -11.82 -1.91 5.69
C LEU A 41 -11.47 -2.45 4.30
N ILE A 42 -11.35 -3.77 4.15
CA ILE A 42 -11.06 -4.40 2.84
C ILE A 42 -12.12 -4.05 1.81
N THR A 43 -13.39 -4.09 2.20
CA THR A 43 -14.51 -3.75 1.31
C THR A 43 -14.47 -2.28 0.89
N LEU A 44 -14.22 -1.36 1.83
CA LEU A 44 -14.12 0.06 1.56
C LEU A 44 -12.92 0.40 0.66
N LEU A 45 -11.77 -0.25 0.87
CA LEU A 45 -10.59 -0.07 0.02
C LEU A 45 -10.86 -0.53 -1.42
N LYS A 46 -11.55 -1.66 -1.60
CA LYS A 46 -11.98 -2.13 -2.93
C LYS A 46 -12.93 -1.13 -3.60
N GLN A 47 -13.90 -0.58 -2.85
CA GLN A 47 -14.80 0.46 -3.35
C GLN A 47 -14.05 1.74 -3.75
N TYR A 48 -13.08 2.18 -2.94
CA TYR A 48 -12.29 3.36 -3.23
C TYR A 48 -11.49 3.23 -4.54
N ILE A 49 -10.91 2.05 -4.79
CA ILE A 49 -10.13 1.78 -6.01
C ILE A 49 -11.02 1.68 -7.25
N ALA A 50 -12.22 1.11 -7.11
CA ALA A 50 -13.16 0.93 -8.22
C ALA A 50 -14.01 2.18 -8.54
N ALA A 51 -14.08 3.15 -7.62
CA ALA A 51 -14.93 4.33 -7.74
C ALA A 51 -14.30 5.43 -8.61
N ASP A 52 -15.15 6.19 -9.30
CA ASP A 52 -14.79 7.47 -9.90
C ASP A 52 -14.50 8.53 -8.82
N ASP A 53 -13.74 9.57 -9.15
CA ASP A 53 -13.26 10.58 -8.18
C ASP A 53 -14.38 11.25 -7.37
N LYS A 54 -15.57 11.45 -7.95
CA LYS A 54 -16.73 12.01 -7.25
C LYS A 54 -17.28 11.04 -6.18
N ALA A 55 -17.20 9.73 -6.42
CA ALA A 55 -17.71 8.68 -5.54
C ALA A 55 -16.68 8.25 -4.47
N LYS A 56 -15.40 8.57 -4.63
CA LYS A 56 -14.33 8.24 -3.66
C LYS A 56 -14.47 8.88 -2.29
N LYS A 57 -15.19 10.01 -2.17
CA LYS A 57 -15.28 10.79 -0.92
C LYS A 57 -15.85 9.99 0.25
N LYS A 58 -16.93 9.22 0.01
CA LYS A 58 -17.59 8.42 1.04
C LYS A 58 -16.71 7.28 1.57
N PRO A 59 -16.18 6.36 0.72
CA PRO A 59 -15.32 5.29 1.22
C PRO A 59 -14.05 5.84 1.86
N LEU A 60 -13.48 6.94 1.35
CA LEU A 60 -12.30 7.56 1.95
C LEU A 60 -12.55 8.05 3.37
N ALA A 61 -13.69 8.69 3.64
CA ALA A 61 -14.03 9.15 4.98
C ALA A 61 -14.15 7.98 5.98
N GLU A 62 -14.77 6.88 5.56
CA GLU A 62 -14.89 5.68 6.41
C GLU A 62 -13.54 4.96 6.61
N ILE A 63 -12.70 4.90 5.57
CA ILE A 63 -11.33 4.38 5.67
C ILE A 63 -10.54 5.18 6.70
N ASN A 64 -10.58 6.52 6.60
CA ASN A 64 -9.85 7.39 7.53
C ASN A 64 -10.36 7.26 8.97
N ALA A 65 -11.67 7.07 9.17
CA ALA A 65 -12.25 6.86 10.49
C ALA A 65 -11.82 5.52 11.13
N ILE A 66 -11.70 4.45 10.33
CA ILE A 66 -11.16 3.17 10.81
C ILE A 66 -9.67 3.35 11.15
N TYR A 67 -8.91 3.98 10.26
CA TYR A 67 -7.47 4.15 10.42
C TYR A 67 -7.11 5.01 11.64
N SER A 68 -7.87 6.08 11.93
CA SER A 68 -7.61 6.93 13.09
C SER A 68 -7.89 6.25 14.42
N LYS A 69 -8.78 5.25 14.43
CA LYS A 69 -9.12 4.48 15.62
C LYS A 69 -8.17 3.31 15.85
N ASP A 70 -7.92 2.54 14.80
CA ASP A 70 -7.27 1.24 14.92
C ASP A 70 -5.76 1.30 14.59
N MET A 71 -5.33 2.30 13.80
CA MET A 71 -3.95 2.56 13.40
C MET A 71 -3.13 1.29 13.08
N PRO A 72 -3.56 0.48 12.09
CA PRO A 72 -2.93 -0.82 11.83
C PRO A 72 -1.51 -0.72 11.27
N LEU A 73 -1.11 0.44 10.75
CA LEU A 73 0.26 0.74 10.33
C LEU A 73 0.56 2.24 10.47
N VAL A 74 1.82 2.62 10.30
CA VAL A 74 2.25 4.01 10.20
C VAL A 74 3.14 4.17 8.97
N VAL A 75 2.81 5.14 8.12
CA VAL A 75 3.61 5.47 6.93
C VAL A 75 4.74 6.41 7.34
N LEU A 76 5.97 5.91 7.35
CA LEU A 76 7.15 6.71 7.71
C LEU A 76 7.65 7.60 6.56
N GLY A 77 7.36 7.22 5.31
CA GLY A 77 7.80 7.96 4.13
C GLY A 77 7.69 7.15 2.86
N LYS A 78 8.35 7.64 1.81
CA LYS A 78 8.53 6.93 0.54
C LYS A 78 10.00 6.64 0.37
N GLU A 79 10.31 5.41 -0.03
CA GLU A 79 11.67 5.05 -0.42
C GLU A 79 11.90 5.45 -1.88
N TYR A 80 13.06 6.03 -2.16
CA TYR A 80 13.50 6.38 -3.51
C TYR A 80 14.65 5.46 -3.90
N LEU A 81 14.46 4.69 -4.97
CA LEU A 81 15.50 3.84 -5.55
C LEU A 81 16.11 4.57 -6.75
N ASN A 82 17.41 4.82 -6.69
CA ASN A 82 18.17 5.35 -7.83
C ASN A 82 18.37 4.24 -8.85
N ILE A 83 17.79 4.39 -10.04
CA ILE A 83 18.02 3.48 -11.16
C ILE A 83 19.18 4.02 -11.99
N ASN A 84 20.32 3.35 -11.92
CA ASN A 84 21.48 3.66 -12.76
C ASN A 84 21.36 2.92 -14.09
N VAL A 85 21.19 3.66 -15.19
CA VAL A 85 21.10 3.10 -16.55
C VAL A 85 22.41 3.34 -17.29
N LYS A 86 22.91 2.34 -18.00
CA LYS A 86 24.11 2.50 -18.83
C LYS A 86 23.83 3.50 -19.97
N PRO A 87 24.77 4.42 -20.29
CA PRO A 87 24.54 5.45 -21.32
C PRO A 87 24.08 4.89 -22.68
N ASN A 88 24.66 3.78 -23.11
CA ASN A 88 24.33 3.12 -24.37
C ASN A 88 22.90 2.55 -24.45
N ILE A 89 22.23 2.35 -23.32
CA ILE A 89 20.81 1.98 -23.26
C ILE A 89 19.95 3.24 -23.39
N MET A 90 20.32 4.32 -22.71
CA MET A 90 19.62 5.61 -22.81
C MET A 90 19.61 6.13 -24.25
N GLU A 91 20.74 6.06 -24.94
CA GLU A 91 20.85 6.47 -26.36
C GLU A 91 19.89 5.70 -27.27
N LYS A 92 19.61 4.41 -27.00
CA LYS A 92 18.66 3.62 -27.80
C LYS A 92 17.20 3.95 -27.53
N PHE A 93 16.86 4.40 -26.32
CA PHE A 93 15.48 4.72 -25.92
C PHE A 93 15.08 6.18 -26.18
N PHE A 94 16.06 7.10 -26.24
CA PHE A 94 15.81 8.54 -26.36
C PHE A 94 16.42 9.19 -27.61
N ALA A 95 17.08 8.43 -28.49
CA ALA A 95 17.38 8.88 -29.84
C ALA A 95 16.13 8.73 -30.72
N THR A 96 15.23 9.70 -30.66
CA THR A 96 14.26 9.99 -31.72
C THR A 96 14.09 11.49 -31.81
#